data_AF-A0A955P6W8-F1
#
_entry.id   AF-A0A955P6W8-F1
#
_cell.length_a   1.000
_cell.length_b   1.000
_cell.length_c   1.000
_cell.angle_alpha   90.00
_cell.angle_beta   90.00
_cell.angle_gamma   90.00
#
_symmetry.space_group_name_H-M   'P 1'
#
loop_
_entity.id
_entity.type
_entity.pdbx_description
1 polymer ?
#
loop_
_entity_poly.entity_id
_entity_poly.type
_entity_poly.pdbx_seq_one_letter_code
_entity_poly.pdbx_strand_id
1 'polypeptide(L)'
;NLFAWPYSASSFWSSDRYQTGFIAKLHPSVSLLTEIEKEETLSKNPEVKKSIWDYSIDLIGPGERAQRQIELARENDLQVYLKSEPELAFEAPGPPQIPCQDRWWDRANALASAGTDGAWVFPFYQPFLGNTSGEIYKYAWWEPCEEKETLLDELAARISGRQAGPSLRAAWKDVSASIDDSPDMPPYYSGPYFLGPLHPLFADPQAERPKLYEHTTNLDPHFMMEPRGNVRAFAEFYRKMEESLRAAVEQLELADPLVPAGYQITYSAEAIPIRWFYHTVRTNANFYETHLLCRQLLDTSNERSKEANVALLDRLHSVLLDEKENALQAIPLLDEDPRLEVCLHARLPSNKELMDTKMQVLNDELNRFLPELRRRVLGDGPFILE
;
A
#
# COMPACT_ATOMS: atom_id res chain seq x y z
N ASN A 1 -13.23 18.57 -27.51
CA ASN A 1 -12.08 17.73 -27.90
C ASN A 1 -12.48 16.27 -27.69
N LEU A 2 -12.20 15.36 -28.62
CA LEU A 2 -12.49 13.92 -28.45
C LEU A 2 -11.21 13.23 -27.99
N PHE A 3 -11.30 12.41 -26.94
CA PHE A 3 -10.15 11.70 -26.39
C PHE A 3 -10.25 10.20 -26.65
N ALA A 4 -9.23 9.62 -27.26
CA ALA A 4 -9.03 8.19 -27.35
C ALA A 4 -8.18 7.74 -26.16
N TRP A 5 -8.76 6.89 -25.32
CA TRP A 5 -8.09 6.32 -24.15
C TRP A 5 -8.07 4.79 -24.26
N PRO A 6 -7.00 4.18 -24.81
CA PRO A 6 -6.90 2.74 -24.96
C PRO A 6 -6.55 2.04 -23.63
N TYR A 7 -7.28 2.37 -22.56
CA TYR A 7 -7.08 1.81 -21.22
C TYR A 7 -7.18 0.29 -21.25
N SER A 8 -6.15 -0.38 -20.73
CA SER A 8 -6.06 -1.85 -20.61
C SER A 8 -6.26 -2.60 -21.93
N ALA A 9 -5.95 -1.96 -23.07
CA ALA A 9 -6.06 -2.55 -24.40
C ALA A 9 -5.31 -3.89 -24.52
N SER A 10 -4.11 -3.97 -23.91
CA SER A 10 -3.27 -5.17 -23.82
C SER A 10 -3.99 -6.39 -23.22
N SER A 11 -4.96 -6.12 -22.33
CA SER A 11 -5.64 -7.12 -21.53
C SER A 11 -6.95 -7.61 -22.17
N PHE A 12 -7.52 -6.84 -23.11
CA PHE A 12 -8.87 -7.10 -23.62
C PHE A 12 -8.97 -7.25 -25.14
N TRP A 13 -8.21 -6.49 -25.92
CA TRP A 13 -8.46 -6.42 -27.37
C TRP A 13 -7.24 -6.17 -28.27
N SER A 14 -6.04 -5.98 -27.72
CA SER A 14 -4.82 -5.75 -28.49
C SER A 14 -3.63 -6.50 -27.89
N SER A 15 -2.77 -7.07 -28.74
CA SER A 15 -1.48 -7.64 -28.31
C SER A 15 -0.31 -6.66 -28.45
N ASP A 16 -0.54 -5.49 -29.06
CA ASP A 16 0.47 -4.45 -29.24
C ASP A 16 0.49 -3.55 -28.01
N ARG A 17 1.43 -3.76 -27.08
CA ARG A 17 1.58 -2.99 -25.83
C ARG A 17 1.48 -1.48 -26.03
N TYR A 18 2.08 -0.96 -27.11
CA TYR A 18 2.16 0.48 -27.36
C TYR A 18 0.96 1.01 -28.16
N GLN A 19 0.10 0.13 -28.67
CA GLN A 19 -1.06 0.49 -29.49
C GLN A 19 -0.68 1.27 -30.76
N THR A 20 0.48 0.97 -31.33
CA THR A 20 1.07 1.58 -32.52
C THR A 20 0.08 1.66 -33.68
N GLY A 21 -0.54 0.53 -34.02
CA GLY A 21 -1.47 0.46 -35.15
C GLY A 21 -2.81 1.17 -34.90
N PHE A 22 -3.20 1.32 -33.63
CA PHE A 22 -4.39 2.08 -33.24
C PHE A 22 -4.12 3.58 -33.33
N ILE A 23 -3.02 4.05 -32.72
CA ILE A 23 -2.61 5.45 -32.70
C ILE A 23 -2.44 5.98 -34.13
N ALA A 24 -1.76 5.24 -35.02
CA ALA A 24 -1.55 5.64 -36.40
C ALA A 24 -2.83 5.77 -37.25
N LYS A 25 -3.96 5.26 -36.77
CA LYS A 25 -5.27 5.35 -37.45
C LYS A 25 -6.18 6.42 -36.85
N LEU A 26 -5.77 7.08 -35.77
CA LEU A 26 -6.57 8.14 -35.17
C LEU A 26 -6.63 9.35 -36.12
N HIS A 27 -7.80 9.97 -36.18
CA HIS A 27 -7.97 11.21 -36.92
C HIS A 27 -7.24 12.36 -36.19
N PRO A 28 -6.61 13.33 -36.88
CA PRO A 28 -5.85 14.42 -36.23
C PRO A 28 -6.64 15.28 -35.23
N SER A 29 -7.98 15.25 -35.29
CA SER A 29 -8.86 15.94 -34.32
C SER A 29 -9.12 15.15 -33.03
N VAL A 30 -8.51 13.98 -32.88
CA VAL A 30 -8.61 13.13 -31.68
C VAL A 30 -7.32 13.25 -30.90
N SER A 31 -7.45 13.49 -29.60
CA SER A 31 -6.31 13.47 -28.69
C SER A 31 -6.12 12.09 -28.09
N LEU A 32 -4.87 11.68 -27.89
CA LEU A 32 -4.53 10.48 -27.14
C LEU A 32 -4.49 10.79 -25.64
N LEU A 33 -5.06 9.93 -24.82
CA LEU A 33 -4.87 9.91 -23.37
C LEU A 33 -4.13 8.62 -22.99
N THR A 34 -3.05 8.74 -22.21
CA THR A 34 -2.33 7.60 -21.62
C THR A 34 -1.96 7.87 -20.18
N GLU A 35 -1.77 6.83 -19.39
CA GLU A 35 -1.38 6.86 -17.97
C GLU A 35 0.14 6.90 -17.83
N ILE A 36 0.62 7.57 -16.79
CA ILE A 36 2.05 7.83 -16.59
C ILE A 36 2.84 6.57 -16.16
N GLU A 37 2.21 5.58 -15.52
CA GLU A 37 2.87 4.46 -14.83
C GLU A 37 2.29 3.06 -15.14
N LYS A 38 1.51 2.91 -16.22
CA LYS A 38 0.73 1.68 -16.52
C LYS A 38 1.49 0.65 -17.36
N GLU A 39 1.32 -0.62 -17.01
CA GLU A 39 1.89 -1.82 -17.67
C GLU A 39 3.42 -1.84 -17.68
N GLU A 40 4.01 -1.65 -16.51
CA GLU A 40 5.45 -1.58 -16.31
C GLU A 40 5.93 -2.70 -15.39
N THR A 41 7.25 -2.92 -15.34
CA THR A 41 7.83 -3.88 -14.40
C THR A 41 9.08 -3.28 -13.78
N LEU A 42 9.08 -3.17 -12.45
CA LEU A 42 10.25 -2.75 -11.69
C LEU A 42 10.99 -3.97 -11.15
N SER A 43 12.31 -3.98 -11.30
CA SER A 43 13.17 -4.98 -10.65
C SER A 43 13.56 -4.47 -9.27
N LYS A 44 13.04 -5.08 -8.19
CA LYS A 44 13.39 -4.70 -6.81
C LYS A 44 14.72 -5.33 -6.40
N ASN A 45 14.91 -6.59 -6.76
CA ASN A 45 16.17 -7.33 -6.68
C ASN A 45 16.14 -8.51 -7.69
N PRO A 46 17.17 -9.37 -7.79
CA PRO A 46 17.15 -10.51 -8.72
C PRO A 46 16.00 -11.51 -8.53
N GLU A 47 15.40 -11.57 -7.32
CA GLU A 47 14.34 -12.51 -6.96
C GLU A 47 12.93 -11.90 -7.01
N VAL A 48 12.83 -10.56 -6.99
CA VAL A 48 11.56 -9.83 -6.86
C VAL A 48 11.41 -8.82 -8.00
N LYS A 49 10.39 -9.07 -8.82
CA LYS A 49 9.92 -8.17 -9.87
C LYS A 49 8.50 -7.71 -9.53
N LYS A 50 8.32 -6.40 -9.44
CA LYS A 50 7.04 -5.77 -9.20
C LYS A 50 6.38 -5.48 -10.55
N SER A 51 5.34 -6.24 -10.88
CA SER A 51 4.50 -6.00 -12.06
C SER A 51 3.51 -4.89 -11.75
N ILE A 52 3.63 -3.75 -12.43
CA ILE A 52 2.76 -2.60 -12.26
C ILE A 52 1.71 -2.63 -13.36
N TRP A 53 0.49 -3.01 -13.01
CA TRP A 53 -0.63 -2.84 -13.92
C TRP A 53 -1.04 -1.37 -14.00
N ASP A 54 -1.34 -0.73 -12.87
CA ASP A 54 -1.56 0.71 -12.72
C ASP A 54 -1.39 1.17 -11.26
N TYR A 55 -1.45 2.49 -11.03
CA TYR A 55 -1.56 3.13 -9.71
C TYR A 55 -0.44 2.86 -8.70
N SER A 56 0.74 2.47 -9.15
CA SER A 56 1.89 2.32 -8.24
C SER A 56 2.56 3.67 -8.07
N ILE A 57 2.78 4.19 -6.85
CA ILE A 57 3.61 5.39 -6.63
C ILE A 57 5.12 5.10 -6.64
N ASP A 58 5.48 3.82 -6.76
CA ASP A 58 6.87 3.37 -6.88
C ASP A 58 7.52 3.85 -8.20
N LEU A 59 6.80 3.74 -9.32
CA LEU A 59 7.26 4.25 -10.62
C LEU A 59 6.87 5.71 -10.82
N ILE A 60 7.75 6.68 -10.57
CA ILE A 60 7.47 8.12 -10.78
C ILE A 60 6.93 8.43 -12.19
N GLY A 61 7.51 7.78 -13.21
CA GLY A 61 7.10 7.88 -14.62
C GLY A 61 7.67 9.12 -15.36
N PRO A 62 7.29 9.34 -16.64
CA PRO A 62 6.49 8.44 -17.47
C PRO A 62 7.20 7.11 -17.74
N GLY A 63 6.46 6.01 -17.66
CA GLY A 63 6.93 4.67 -18.01
C GLY A 63 7.23 4.52 -19.50
N GLU A 64 7.91 3.44 -19.86
CA GLU A 64 8.29 3.12 -21.24
C GLU A 64 7.08 3.12 -22.18
N ARG A 65 5.95 2.53 -21.76
CA ARG A 65 4.72 2.51 -22.57
C ARG A 65 4.21 3.92 -22.84
N ALA A 66 4.17 4.77 -21.81
CA ALA A 66 3.72 6.15 -21.91
C ALA A 66 4.65 6.97 -22.81
N GLN A 67 5.96 6.85 -22.62
CA GLN A 67 6.97 7.50 -23.47
C GLN A 67 6.80 7.11 -24.94
N ARG A 68 6.63 5.81 -25.23
CA ARG A 68 6.45 5.35 -26.61
C ARG A 68 5.15 5.86 -27.21
N GLN A 69 4.07 5.93 -26.44
CA GLN A 69 2.80 6.49 -26.91
C GLN A 69 2.87 8.00 -27.16
N ILE A 70 3.62 8.75 -26.36
CA ILE A 70 3.90 10.17 -26.59
C ILE A 70 4.66 10.37 -27.91
N GLU A 71 5.69 9.57 -28.16
CA GLU A 71 6.44 9.61 -29.43
C GLU A 71 5.53 9.31 -30.62
N LEU A 72 4.75 8.24 -30.56
CA LEU A 72 3.82 7.85 -31.61
C LEU A 72 2.75 8.91 -31.87
N ALA A 73 2.23 9.57 -30.82
CA ALA A 73 1.28 10.64 -30.98
C ALA A 73 1.90 11.82 -31.75
N ARG A 74 3.12 12.23 -31.38
CA ARG A 74 3.87 13.28 -32.08
C ARG A 74 4.17 12.92 -33.54
N GLU A 75 4.57 11.67 -33.81
CA GLU A 75 4.82 11.16 -35.17
C GLU A 75 3.57 11.21 -36.07
N ASN A 76 2.37 11.22 -35.48
CA ASN A 76 1.09 11.23 -36.18
C ASN A 76 0.33 12.57 -36.04
N ASP A 77 1.02 13.64 -35.63
CA ASP A 77 0.44 14.98 -35.42
C ASP A 77 -0.79 14.98 -34.49
N LEU A 78 -0.79 14.10 -33.48
CA LEU A 78 -1.84 14.00 -32.48
C LEU A 78 -1.45 14.76 -31.22
N GLN A 79 -2.43 15.42 -30.60
CA GLN A 79 -2.28 15.87 -29.23
C GLN A 79 -2.24 14.69 -28.28
N VAL A 80 -1.39 14.76 -27.25
CA VAL A 80 -1.25 13.72 -26.24
C VAL A 80 -1.38 14.30 -24.84
N TYR A 81 -2.11 13.60 -23.99
CA TYR A 81 -2.35 13.95 -22.60
C TYR A 81 -1.93 12.78 -21.71
N LEU A 82 -1.31 13.11 -20.57
CA LEU A 82 -1.00 12.13 -19.55
C LEU A 82 -2.04 12.14 -18.43
N LYS A 83 -2.37 10.96 -17.91
CA LYS A 83 -3.22 10.79 -16.74
C LYS A 83 -2.38 10.38 -15.55
N SER A 84 -2.67 11.00 -14.40
CA SER A 84 -2.15 10.59 -13.10
C SER A 84 -3.22 10.77 -12.02
N GLU A 85 -3.14 9.97 -10.97
CA GLU A 85 -4.11 9.97 -9.86
C GLU A 85 -3.38 10.33 -8.56
N PRO A 86 -3.43 11.60 -8.10
CA PRO A 86 -2.92 11.95 -6.78
C PRO A 86 -3.74 11.20 -5.71
N GLU A 87 -3.14 10.96 -4.55
CA GLU A 87 -3.71 10.24 -3.39
C GLU A 87 -3.81 8.72 -3.59
N LEU A 88 -4.12 8.25 -4.79
CA LEU A 88 -4.34 6.83 -5.06
C LEU A 88 -3.03 6.10 -5.38
N ALA A 89 -2.62 5.21 -4.46
CA ALA A 89 -1.48 4.34 -4.67
C ALA A 89 -1.76 2.93 -4.12
N PHE A 90 -1.54 1.91 -4.95
CA PHE A 90 -1.94 0.53 -4.64
C PHE A 90 -0.90 -0.24 -3.82
N GLU A 91 0.19 0.42 -3.42
CA GLU A 91 1.05 -0.05 -2.34
C GLU A 91 0.26 -0.30 -1.04
N ALA A 92 -0.78 0.50 -0.78
CA ALA A 92 -1.82 0.23 0.19
C ALA A 92 -3.11 0.97 -0.24
N PRO A 93 -4.09 0.30 -0.86
CA PRO A 93 -5.29 0.95 -1.38
C PRO A 93 -6.39 1.24 -0.33
N GLY A 94 -6.24 0.73 0.90
CA GLY A 94 -7.21 0.96 1.98
C GLY A 94 -7.25 2.38 2.59
N PRO A 95 -6.11 3.01 2.91
CA PRO A 95 -6.06 4.36 3.48
C PRO A 95 -6.54 5.44 2.48
N PRO A 96 -6.92 6.65 2.97
CA PRO A 96 -7.38 7.75 2.11
C PRO A 96 -6.30 8.36 1.21
N GLN A 97 -5.03 8.13 1.53
CA GLN A 97 -3.89 8.44 0.68
C GLN A 97 -2.67 7.64 1.15
N ILE A 98 -1.67 7.47 0.27
CA ILE A 98 -0.30 7.14 0.68
C ILE A 98 0.48 8.44 0.89
N PRO A 99 0.87 8.79 2.13
CA PRO A 99 1.45 10.09 2.48
C PRO A 99 2.95 10.23 2.13
N CYS A 100 3.35 9.81 0.93
CA CYS A 100 4.71 9.91 0.39
C CYS A 100 4.93 11.19 -0.44
N GLN A 101 4.86 12.36 0.20
CA GLN A 101 4.76 13.63 -0.51
C GLN A 101 5.96 13.93 -1.44
N ASP A 102 7.16 13.45 -1.12
CA ASP A 102 8.33 13.57 -2.02
C ASP A 102 8.10 12.89 -3.36
N ARG A 103 7.52 11.69 -3.36
CA ARG A 103 7.22 10.95 -4.60
C ARG A 103 6.06 11.57 -5.36
N TRP A 104 5.05 12.09 -4.65
CA TRP A 104 3.96 12.79 -5.30
C TRP A 104 4.43 14.06 -6.00
N TRP A 105 5.39 14.78 -5.41
CA TRP A 105 6.03 15.90 -6.09
C TRP A 105 6.83 15.45 -7.31
N ASP A 106 7.66 14.42 -7.18
CA ASP A 106 8.45 13.92 -8.30
C ASP A 106 7.54 13.48 -9.46
N ARG A 107 6.41 12.85 -9.17
CA ARG A 107 5.40 12.48 -10.17
C ARG A 107 4.73 13.70 -10.79
N ALA A 108 4.32 14.68 -9.98
CA ALA A 108 3.71 15.91 -10.49
C ALA A 108 4.67 16.66 -11.42
N ASN A 109 5.95 16.76 -11.04
CA ASN A 109 7.00 17.38 -11.84
C ASN A 109 7.28 16.59 -13.12
N ALA A 110 7.35 15.26 -13.05
CA ALA A 110 7.52 14.42 -14.24
C ALA A 110 6.35 14.55 -15.21
N LEU A 111 5.13 14.63 -14.70
CA LEU A 111 3.91 14.83 -15.48
C LEU A 111 3.91 16.19 -16.19
N ALA A 112 4.27 17.27 -15.48
CA ALA A 112 4.37 18.62 -16.05
C ALA A 112 5.51 18.74 -17.07
N SER A 113 6.62 18.03 -16.84
CA SER A 113 7.82 18.09 -17.69
C SER A 113 7.83 17.08 -18.85
N ALA A 114 6.79 16.26 -19.00
CA ALA A 114 6.73 15.19 -20.03
C ALA A 114 6.63 15.73 -21.48
N GLY A 115 6.40 17.04 -21.65
CA GLY A 115 6.25 17.67 -22.96
C GLY A 115 4.96 17.25 -23.69
N THR A 116 3.93 16.85 -22.94
CA THR A 116 2.59 16.56 -23.47
C THR A 116 1.74 17.82 -23.55
N ASP A 117 0.62 17.77 -24.27
CA ASP A 117 -0.30 18.91 -24.47
C ASP A 117 -1.15 19.26 -23.23
N GLY A 118 -1.08 18.41 -22.20
CA GLY A 118 -1.63 18.65 -20.89
C GLY A 118 -1.70 17.37 -20.06
N ALA A 119 -2.37 17.46 -18.91
CA ALA A 119 -2.62 16.30 -18.06
C ALA A 119 -4.03 16.24 -17.51
N TRP A 120 -4.44 15.01 -17.20
CA TRP A 120 -5.68 14.65 -16.55
C TRP A 120 -5.35 14.17 -15.15
N VAL A 121 -5.63 15.04 -14.18
CA VAL A 121 -5.32 14.82 -12.75
C VAL A 121 -6.63 14.59 -12.01
N PHE A 122 -7.06 13.34 -11.95
CA PHE A 122 -8.22 12.93 -11.16
C PHE A 122 -8.15 11.44 -10.80
N PRO A 123 -8.56 11.07 -9.59
CA PRO A 123 -8.69 9.68 -9.22
C PRO A 123 -9.94 9.06 -9.85
N PHE A 124 -9.84 7.80 -10.26
CA PHE A 124 -10.95 7.00 -10.80
C PHE A 124 -11.52 6.05 -9.74
N TYR A 125 -10.67 5.47 -8.89
CA TYR A 125 -11.07 4.42 -7.94
C TYR A 125 -11.58 4.92 -6.58
N GLN A 126 -11.13 6.09 -6.14
CA GLN A 126 -11.51 6.69 -4.85
C GLN A 126 -11.94 8.15 -5.03
N PRO A 127 -12.81 8.69 -4.15
CA PRO A 127 -13.11 10.11 -4.14
C PRO A 127 -11.82 10.93 -4.03
N PHE A 128 -11.72 12.03 -4.78
CA PHE A 128 -10.64 12.99 -4.59
C PHE A 128 -10.89 13.78 -3.31
N LEU A 129 -10.06 13.56 -2.29
CA LEU A 129 -10.23 14.18 -0.98
C LEU A 129 -9.55 15.55 -0.92
N GLY A 130 -8.67 15.86 -1.86
CA GLY A 130 -7.93 17.12 -1.89
C GLY A 130 -6.90 17.20 -0.77
N ASN A 131 -6.29 16.08 -0.43
CA ASN A 131 -5.17 15.97 0.50
C ASN A 131 -3.92 16.66 -0.07
N THR A 132 -2.85 16.72 0.73
CA THR A 132 -1.59 17.40 0.35
C THR A 132 -1.04 16.93 -0.99
N SER A 133 -1.13 15.64 -1.31
CA SER A 133 -0.69 15.11 -2.61
C SER A 133 -1.47 15.69 -3.79
N GLY A 134 -2.79 15.91 -3.65
CA GLY A 134 -3.61 16.60 -4.65
C GLY A 134 -3.27 18.09 -4.80
N GLU A 135 -2.83 18.73 -3.72
CA GLU A 135 -2.39 20.13 -3.75
C GLU A 135 -1.01 20.29 -4.40
N ILE A 136 -0.06 19.41 -4.08
CA ILE A 136 1.27 19.32 -4.70
C ILE A 136 1.17 19.31 -6.23
N TYR A 137 0.21 18.58 -6.77
CA TYR A 137 -0.01 18.54 -8.21
C TYR A 137 -0.33 19.90 -8.82
N LYS A 138 -0.93 20.83 -8.08
CA LYS A 138 -1.24 22.18 -8.59
C LYS A 138 0.01 23.01 -8.75
N TYR A 139 1.02 22.83 -7.89
CA TYR A 139 2.24 23.63 -7.90
C TYR A 139 3.15 23.33 -9.09
N ALA A 140 3.21 22.07 -9.52
CA ALA A 140 4.11 21.63 -10.60
C ALA A 140 3.78 22.24 -11.98
N TRP A 141 2.61 22.86 -12.17
CA TRP A 141 2.16 23.42 -13.45
C TRP A 141 2.40 24.91 -13.63
N TRP A 142 2.86 25.62 -12.59
CA TRP A 142 3.07 27.06 -12.67
C TRP A 142 4.52 27.39 -13.03
N GLU A 143 4.70 28.48 -13.77
CA GLU A 143 6.02 29.07 -14.01
C GLU A 143 6.10 30.46 -13.34
N PRO A 144 7.08 30.70 -12.45
CA PRO A 144 8.08 29.73 -11.97
C PRO A 144 7.46 28.68 -11.04
N CYS A 145 7.99 27.46 -11.12
CA CYS A 145 7.68 26.37 -10.20
C CYS A 145 8.64 26.45 -9.00
N GLU A 146 8.11 26.36 -7.78
CA GLU A 146 8.93 26.31 -6.58
C GLU A 146 9.80 25.04 -6.55
N GLU A 147 10.94 25.13 -5.86
CA GLU A 147 11.84 23.99 -5.67
C GLU A 147 11.22 22.99 -4.67
N LYS A 148 11.45 21.69 -4.90
CA LYS A 148 10.84 20.57 -4.14
C LYS A 148 10.93 20.75 -2.63
N GLU A 149 12.15 20.87 -2.11
CA GLU A 149 12.38 20.92 -0.66
C GLU A 149 11.73 22.16 -0.05
N THR A 150 11.86 23.30 -0.73
CA THR A 150 11.24 24.56 -0.31
C THR A 150 9.71 24.44 -0.22
N LEU A 151 9.06 23.95 -1.27
CA LEU A 151 7.60 23.78 -1.30
C LEU A 151 7.13 22.82 -0.21
N LEU A 152 7.78 21.65 -0.08
CA LEU A 152 7.37 20.64 0.89
C LEU A 152 7.61 21.08 2.34
N ASP A 153 8.69 21.84 2.61
CA ASP A 153 8.94 22.45 3.92
C ASP A 153 7.86 23.48 4.28
N GLU A 154 7.47 24.33 3.33
CA GLU A 154 6.41 25.32 3.52
C GLU A 154 5.04 24.67 3.74
N LEU A 155 4.72 23.62 2.97
CA LEU A 155 3.49 22.85 3.15
C LEU A 155 3.45 22.19 4.54
N ALA A 156 4.52 21.53 4.96
CA ALA A 156 4.60 20.92 6.28
C ALA A 156 4.42 21.96 7.40
N ALA A 157 5.14 23.09 7.32
CA ALA A 157 5.02 24.18 8.29
C ALA A 157 3.61 24.81 8.32
N ARG A 158 2.94 24.89 7.17
CA ARG A 158 1.55 25.37 7.08
C ARG A 158 0.54 24.38 7.69
N ILE A 159 0.80 23.09 7.60
CA ILE A 159 -0.09 22.02 8.07
C ILE A 159 0.02 21.81 9.59
N SER A 160 1.24 21.80 10.13
CA SER A 160 1.49 21.46 11.54
C SER A 160 1.96 22.65 12.40
N GLY A 161 2.22 23.80 11.78
CA GLY A 161 2.87 24.94 12.42
C GLY A 161 4.39 24.87 12.35
N ARG A 162 5.06 26.03 12.43
CA ARG A 162 6.51 26.17 12.19
C ARG A 162 7.41 25.32 13.08
N GLN A 163 7.00 25.00 14.31
CA GLN A 163 7.82 24.18 15.22
C GLN A 163 7.71 22.68 14.92
N ALA A 164 6.52 22.20 14.56
CA ALA A 164 6.28 20.80 14.22
C ALA A 164 6.57 20.46 12.74
N GLY A 165 6.58 21.47 11.87
CA GLY A 165 6.78 21.32 10.42
C GLY A 165 7.99 20.48 10.01
N PRO A 166 9.19 20.72 10.58
CA PRO A 166 10.37 19.92 10.26
C PRO A 166 10.19 18.42 10.51
N SER A 167 9.50 18.05 11.58
CA SER A 167 9.24 16.64 11.93
C SER A 167 8.19 16.01 11.00
N LEU A 168 7.10 16.72 10.65
CA LEU A 168 6.14 16.24 9.65
C LEU A 168 6.81 16.04 8.28
N ARG A 169 7.67 16.99 7.88
CA ARG A 169 8.45 16.89 6.64
C ARG A 169 9.37 15.66 6.64
N ALA A 170 10.05 15.40 7.76
CA ALA A 170 10.91 14.23 7.93
C ALA A 170 10.09 12.93 7.83
N ALA A 171 8.90 12.89 8.46
CA ALA A 171 7.98 11.76 8.32
C ALA A 171 7.62 11.49 6.85
N TRP A 172 7.33 12.53 6.05
CA TRP A 172 7.08 12.36 4.61
C TRP A 172 8.28 11.80 3.83
N LYS A 173 9.51 12.18 4.19
CA LYS A 173 10.74 11.60 3.59
C LYS A 173 10.82 10.11 3.89
N ASP A 174 10.61 9.73 5.15
CA ASP A 174 10.68 8.34 5.59
C ASP A 174 9.58 7.47 4.97
N VAL A 175 8.35 7.99 4.87
CA VAL A 175 7.26 7.31 4.14
C VAL A 175 7.63 7.15 2.66
N SER A 176 8.19 8.19 2.04
CA SER A 176 8.58 8.14 0.62
C SER A 176 9.69 7.14 0.36
N ALA A 177 10.66 7.01 1.28
CA ALA A 177 11.71 6.00 1.22
C ALA A 177 11.14 4.58 1.35
N SER A 178 10.14 4.37 2.21
CA SER A 178 9.54 3.04 2.42
C SER A 178 8.98 2.41 1.14
N ILE A 179 8.53 3.22 0.17
CA ILE A 179 7.96 2.73 -1.09
C ILE A 179 9.02 2.01 -1.95
N ASP A 180 10.31 2.34 -1.80
CA ASP A 180 11.39 1.62 -2.49
C ASP A 180 11.46 0.14 -2.08
N ASP A 181 10.96 -0.21 -0.90
CA ASP A 181 10.90 -1.58 -0.42
C ASP A 181 9.54 -2.24 -0.66
N SER A 182 8.60 -1.59 -1.37
CA SER A 182 7.34 -2.22 -1.78
C SER A 182 7.58 -3.35 -2.79
N PRO A 183 7.30 -4.62 -2.46
CA PRO A 183 7.76 -5.76 -3.27
C PRO A 183 6.84 -6.11 -4.44
N ASP A 184 5.58 -5.72 -4.39
CA ASP A 184 4.51 -6.22 -5.25
C ASP A 184 3.43 -5.16 -5.47
N MET A 185 2.57 -5.40 -6.47
CA MET A 185 1.28 -4.73 -6.61
C MET A 185 0.17 -5.74 -6.28
N PRO A 186 -0.58 -5.53 -5.20
CA PRO A 186 -1.59 -6.47 -4.75
C PRO A 186 -2.85 -6.41 -5.62
N PRO A 187 -3.68 -7.47 -5.58
CA PRO A 187 -5.05 -7.39 -6.07
C PRO A 187 -5.82 -6.33 -5.29
N TYR A 188 -6.65 -5.56 -6.00
CA TYR A 188 -7.27 -4.32 -5.54
C TYR A 188 -7.80 -4.34 -4.10
N TYR A 189 -8.68 -5.28 -3.77
CA TYR A 189 -9.37 -5.35 -2.48
C TYR A 189 -8.99 -6.62 -1.71
N SER A 190 -7.71 -6.91 -1.55
CA SER A 190 -7.28 -8.19 -0.98
C SER A 190 -6.36 -8.05 0.23
N GLY A 191 -6.56 -8.94 1.19
CA GLY A 191 -5.64 -9.23 2.27
C GLY A 191 -5.24 -8.03 3.13
N PRO A 192 -4.05 -8.08 3.73
CA PRO A 192 -3.52 -6.97 4.54
C PRO A 192 -3.24 -5.70 3.72
N TYR A 193 -3.22 -5.78 2.39
CA TYR A 193 -3.01 -4.62 1.53
C TYR A 193 -4.16 -3.61 1.60
N PHE A 194 -5.40 -4.11 1.51
CA PHE A 194 -6.59 -3.28 1.59
C PHE A 194 -7.09 -3.14 3.03
N LEU A 195 -7.15 -4.23 3.79
CA LEU A 195 -7.69 -4.23 5.16
C LEU A 195 -6.71 -3.64 6.19
N GLY A 196 -5.42 -3.58 5.87
CA GLY A 196 -4.39 -3.14 6.80
C GLY A 196 -4.46 -3.90 8.13
N PRO A 197 -4.46 -3.19 9.28
CA PRO A 197 -4.55 -3.82 10.60
C PRO A 197 -5.92 -4.44 10.90
N LEU A 198 -6.90 -4.39 10.01
CA LEU A 198 -8.16 -5.13 10.14
C LEU A 198 -8.06 -6.57 9.61
N HIS A 199 -7.02 -6.89 8.83
CA HIS A 199 -6.87 -8.23 8.24
C HIS A 199 -6.66 -9.28 9.35
N PRO A 200 -7.45 -10.37 9.40
CA PRO A 200 -7.27 -11.42 10.39
C PRO A 200 -6.03 -12.26 10.08
N LEU A 201 -5.19 -12.46 11.10
CA LEU A 201 -3.99 -13.28 10.99
C LEU A 201 -4.25 -14.69 11.51
N PHE A 202 -4.22 -15.67 10.62
CA PHE A 202 -4.33 -17.10 10.96
C PHE A 202 -2.95 -17.74 10.95
N ALA A 203 -2.65 -18.51 12.00
CA ALA A 203 -1.50 -19.41 12.03
C ALA A 203 -1.95 -20.87 11.83
N ASP A 204 -3.19 -21.21 12.22
CA ASP A 204 -3.80 -22.49 11.91
C ASP A 204 -4.30 -22.55 10.46
N PRO A 205 -3.72 -23.38 9.58
CA PRO A 205 -4.20 -23.53 8.20
C PRO A 205 -5.59 -24.17 8.11
N GLN A 206 -6.11 -24.75 9.19
CA GLN A 206 -7.43 -25.37 9.26
C GLN A 206 -8.46 -24.53 10.04
N ALA A 207 -8.11 -23.31 10.46
CA ALA A 207 -9.03 -22.44 11.18
C ALA A 207 -10.34 -22.21 10.42
N GLU A 208 -11.46 -22.22 11.15
CA GLU A 208 -12.74 -21.82 10.59
C GLU A 208 -12.70 -20.33 10.24
N ARG A 209 -13.15 -20.03 9.02
CA ARG A 209 -13.13 -18.68 8.48
C ARG A 209 -14.32 -17.89 9.04
N PRO A 210 -14.10 -16.71 9.64
CA PRO A 210 -15.22 -15.89 10.08
C PRO A 210 -16.04 -15.45 8.86
N LYS A 211 -17.35 -15.73 8.91
CA LYS A 211 -18.30 -15.38 7.83
C LYS A 211 -18.30 -13.91 7.46
N LEU A 212 -17.87 -13.06 8.40
CA LEU A 212 -17.70 -11.62 8.23
C LEU A 212 -16.80 -11.24 7.05
N TYR A 213 -15.89 -12.14 6.65
CA TYR A 213 -14.96 -11.94 5.55
C TYR A 213 -15.30 -12.77 4.29
N GLU A 214 -16.48 -13.38 4.23
CA GLU A 214 -16.97 -14.07 3.03
C GLU A 214 -17.34 -13.03 1.95
N HIS A 215 -16.77 -13.20 0.77
CA HIS A 215 -16.99 -12.34 -0.39
C HIS A 215 -17.88 -13.04 -1.42
N THR A 216 -18.70 -12.27 -2.14
CA THR A 216 -19.63 -12.80 -3.15
C THR A 216 -19.09 -12.70 -4.57
N THR A 217 -18.15 -11.78 -4.80
CA THR A 217 -17.54 -11.52 -6.11
C THR A 217 -16.03 -11.29 -5.98
N ASN A 218 -15.29 -11.42 -7.08
CA ASN A 218 -13.84 -11.19 -7.12
C ASN A 218 -13.44 -9.71 -6.93
N LEU A 219 -14.41 -8.79 -6.94
CA LEU A 219 -14.20 -7.36 -6.69
C LEU A 219 -14.61 -6.95 -5.27
N ASP A 220 -15.25 -7.85 -4.51
CA ASP A 220 -15.51 -7.58 -3.11
C ASP A 220 -14.21 -7.74 -2.31
N PRO A 221 -14.01 -6.95 -1.25
CA PRO A 221 -12.87 -7.15 -0.39
C PRO A 221 -12.84 -8.55 0.20
N HIS A 222 -11.66 -9.17 0.16
CA HIS A 222 -11.44 -10.47 0.74
C HIS A 222 -10.17 -10.49 1.57
N PHE A 223 -10.19 -11.22 2.67
CA PHE A 223 -8.97 -11.55 3.38
C PHE A 223 -8.17 -12.61 2.62
N MET A 224 -6.86 -12.58 2.81
CA MET A 224 -5.95 -13.60 2.30
C MET A 224 -5.64 -14.62 3.38
N MET A 225 -5.66 -15.90 2.99
CA MET A 225 -5.24 -17.05 3.83
C MET A 225 -3.83 -17.52 3.50
N GLU A 226 -3.27 -17.09 2.36
CA GLU A 226 -1.95 -17.51 1.92
C GLU A 226 -1.20 -16.29 1.36
N PRO A 227 0.12 -16.19 1.60
CA PRO A 227 0.96 -15.14 1.05
C PRO A 227 1.16 -15.33 -0.46
N ARG A 228 1.54 -14.24 -1.11
CA ARG A 228 1.84 -14.21 -2.54
C ARG A 228 3.34 -14.18 -2.82
N GLY A 229 3.69 -14.40 -4.08
CA GLY A 229 5.05 -14.19 -4.57
C GLY A 229 6.12 -15.03 -3.86
N ASN A 230 7.33 -14.50 -3.83
CA ASN A 230 8.42 -15.10 -3.07
C ASN A 230 8.25 -14.71 -1.60
N VAL A 231 7.55 -15.57 -0.84
CA VAL A 231 7.16 -15.32 0.55
C VAL A 231 8.32 -14.86 1.42
N ARG A 232 9.51 -15.46 1.28
CA ARG A 232 10.70 -15.08 2.05
C ARG A 232 11.17 -13.67 1.68
N ALA A 233 11.37 -13.42 0.39
CA ALA A 233 11.84 -12.11 -0.05
C ALA A 233 10.82 -11.01 0.30
N PHE A 234 9.52 -11.29 0.16
CA PHE A 234 8.45 -10.34 0.48
C PHE A 234 8.41 -10.04 1.98
N ALA A 235 8.58 -11.05 2.84
CA ALA A 235 8.71 -10.82 4.29
C ALA A 235 9.87 -9.87 4.62
N GLU A 236 11.03 -10.06 3.98
CA GLU A 236 12.21 -9.19 4.15
C GLU A 236 11.93 -7.76 3.67
N PHE A 237 11.27 -7.60 2.51
CA PHE A 237 10.88 -6.29 1.98
C PHE A 237 9.89 -5.56 2.89
N TYR A 238 8.82 -6.22 3.35
CA TYR A 238 7.86 -5.57 4.26
C TYR A 238 8.47 -5.18 5.60
N ARG A 239 9.45 -5.94 6.12
CA ARG A 239 10.17 -5.53 7.33
C ARG A 239 11.03 -4.27 7.10
N LYS A 240 11.67 -4.12 5.93
CA LYS A 240 12.37 -2.87 5.60
C LYS A 240 11.42 -1.69 5.45
N MET A 241 10.29 -1.89 4.77
CA MET A 241 9.25 -0.87 4.69
C MET A 241 8.77 -0.45 6.09
N GLU A 242 8.54 -1.43 6.98
CA GLU A 242 8.14 -1.18 8.37
C GLU A 242 9.20 -0.37 9.12
N GLU A 243 10.49 -0.64 8.93
CA GLU A 243 11.57 0.12 9.55
C GLU A 243 11.54 1.60 9.16
N SER A 244 11.37 1.91 7.86
CA SER A 244 11.22 3.29 7.39
C SER A 244 9.94 3.93 7.91
N LEU A 245 8.82 3.21 7.91
CA LEU A 245 7.54 3.75 8.40
C LEU A 245 7.54 3.94 9.92
N ARG A 246 8.27 3.12 10.68
CA ARG A 246 8.48 3.34 12.11
C ARG A 246 9.24 4.63 12.36
N ALA A 247 10.31 4.90 11.59
CA ALA A 247 11.02 6.18 11.66
C ALA A 247 10.07 7.36 11.37
N ALA A 248 9.18 7.21 10.39
CA ALA A 248 8.16 8.22 10.12
C ALA A 248 7.22 8.46 11.33
N VAL A 249 6.75 7.40 12.00
CA VAL A 249 5.92 7.52 13.20
C VAL A 249 6.69 8.17 14.36
N GLU A 250 7.96 7.81 14.57
CA GLU A 250 8.83 8.45 15.56
C GLU A 250 8.98 9.97 15.29
N GLN A 251 9.05 10.39 14.03
CA GLN A 251 9.03 11.82 13.69
C GLN A 251 7.70 12.48 14.07
N LEU A 252 6.57 11.81 13.86
CA LEU A 252 5.26 12.34 14.28
C LEU A 252 5.15 12.44 15.80
N GLU A 253 5.68 11.49 16.57
CA GLU A 253 5.71 11.56 18.04
C GLU A 253 6.52 12.77 18.54
N LEU A 254 7.60 13.15 17.83
CA LEU A 254 8.33 14.38 18.11
C LEU A 254 7.53 15.65 17.75
N ALA A 255 6.69 15.56 16.71
CA ALA A 255 5.87 16.67 16.22
C ALA A 255 4.66 16.93 17.14
N ASP A 256 4.00 15.87 17.62
CA ASP A 256 2.73 15.90 18.37
C ASP A 256 2.69 16.97 19.50
N PRO A 257 3.66 17.06 20.43
CA PRO A 257 3.63 18.06 21.49
C PRO A 257 3.89 19.50 21.02
N LEU A 258 4.37 19.68 19.80
CA LEU A 258 4.72 20.98 19.20
C LEU A 258 3.61 21.55 18.32
N VAL A 259 2.58 20.76 17.98
CA VAL A 259 1.47 21.19 17.12
C VAL A 259 0.54 22.13 17.89
N PRO A 260 0.41 23.41 17.49
CA PRO A 260 -0.49 24.33 18.17
C PRO A 260 -1.96 23.92 17.95
N ALA A 261 -2.84 24.25 18.90
CA ALA A 261 -4.25 23.85 18.87
C ALA A 261 -4.98 24.18 17.55
N GLY A 262 -4.65 25.30 16.90
CA GLY A 262 -5.25 25.71 15.63
C GLY A 262 -4.84 24.88 14.41
N TYR A 263 -3.81 24.04 14.52
CA TYR A 263 -3.28 23.18 13.44
C TYR A 263 -3.62 21.70 13.66
N GLN A 264 -4.28 21.34 14.78
CA GLN A 264 -4.51 19.95 15.15
C GLN A 264 -5.32 19.17 14.10
N ILE A 265 -6.34 19.80 13.52
CA ILE A 265 -7.18 19.15 12.49
C ILE A 265 -6.37 18.90 11.20
N THR A 266 -5.66 19.91 10.70
CA THR A 266 -4.87 19.79 9.47
C THR A 266 -3.71 18.82 9.64
N TYR A 267 -3.04 18.88 10.79
CA TYR A 267 -1.97 17.94 11.14
C TYR A 267 -2.47 16.51 11.23
N SER A 268 -3.57 16.26 11.96
CA SER A 268 -4.13 14.91 12.12
C SER A 268 -4.56 14.31 10.78
N ALA A 269 -5.08 15.14 9.87
CA ALA A 269 -5.47 14.69 8.54
C ALA A 269 -4.30 14.15 7.70
N GLU A 270 -3.06 14.55 7.99
CA GLU A 270 -1.84 14.01 7.37
C GLU A 270 -1.19 12.91 8.24
N ALA A 271 -1.17 13.10 9.55
CA ALA A 271 -0.44 12.24 10.47
C ALA A 271 -1.13 10.88 10.71
N ILE A 272 -2.48 10.83 10.70
CA ILE A 272 -3.22 9.58 10.88
C ILE A 272 -3.01 8.60 9.71
N PRO A 273 -3.10 9.01 8.42
CA PRO A 273 -2.75 8.14 7.30
C PRO A 273 -1.34 7.56 7.37
N ILE A 274 -0.34 8.32 7.87
CA ILE A 274 1.04 7.82 8.05
C ILE A 274 1.05 6.69 9.08
N ARG A 275 0.45 6.91 10.26
CA ARG A 275 0.37 5.89 11.32
C ARG A 275 -0.39 4.65 10.85
N TRP A 276 -1.50 4.84 10.15
CA TRP A 276 -2.26 3.73 9.60
C TRP A 276 -1.49 2.93 8.54
N PHE A 277 -0.71 3.61 7.69
CA PHE A 277 0.15 2.93 6.71
C PHE A 277 1.27 2.13 7.38
N TYR A 278 1.86 2.66 8.46
CA TYR A 278 2.78 1.90 9.32
C TYR A 278 2.13 0.60 9.84
N HIS A 279 0.94 0.69 10.45
CA HIS A 279 0.22 -0.49 10.97
C HIS A 279 -0.17 -1.49 9.86
N THR A 280 -0.47 -0.98 8.67
CA THR A 280 -0.77 -1.79 7.48
C THR A 280 0.46 -2.60 7.05
N VAL A 281 1.62 -1.97 6.97
CA VAL A 281 2.87 -2.65 6.58
C VAL A 281 3.36 -3.61 7.67
N ARG A 282 3.22 -3.25 8.95
CA ARG A 282 3.51 -4.17 10.07
C ARG A 282 2.64 -5.43 10.02
N THR A 283 1.35 -5.29 9.67
CA THR A 283 0.45 -6.43 9.43
C THR A 283 0.93 -7.29 8.26
N ASN A 284 1.36 -6.68 7.15
CA ASN A 284 1.94 -7.43 6.03
C ASN A 284 3.16 -8.23 6.48
N ALA A 285 4.09 -7.60 7.18
CA ALA A 285 5.30 -8.25 7.64
C ALA A 285 5.00 -9.42 8.61
N ASN A 286 4.08 -9.23 9.57
CA ASN A 286 3.62 -10.28 10.48
C ASN A 286 2.90 -11.42 9.75
N PHE A 287 2.07 -11.10 8.76
CA PHE A 287 1.37 -12.07 7.93
C PHE A 287 2.35 -12.98 7.18
N TYR A 288 3.29 -12.41 6.44
CA TYR A 288 4.28 -13.19 5.69
C TYR A 288 5.20 -14.02 6.61
N GLU A 289 5.65 -13.45 7.73
CA GLU A 289 6.51 -14.15 8.68
C GLU A 289 5.79 -15.33 9.37
N THR A 290 4.53 -15.14 9.76
CA THR A 290 3.70 -16.20 10.37
C THR A 290 3.61 -17.41 9.45
N HIS A 291 3.40 -17.21 8.15
CA HIS A 291 3.34 -18.28 7.17
C HIS A 291 4.67 -19.02 6.99
N LEU A 292 5.80 -18.30 7.00
CA LEU A 292 7.12 -18.91 6.93
C LEU A 292 7.41 -19.79 8.16
N LEU A 293 7.05 -19.32 9.35
CA LEU A 293 7.22 -20.05 10.60
C LEU A 293 6.31 -21.28 10.66
N CYS A 294 5.04 -21.13 10.31
CA CYS A 294 4.08 -22.24 10.28
C CYS A 294 4.48 -23.29 9.25
N ARG A 295 4.85 -22.90 8.03
CA ARG A 295 5.33 -23.83 7.00
C ARG A 295 6.52 -24.63 7.50
N GLN A 296 7.48 -23.98 8.15
CA GLN A 296 8.59 -24.69 8.78
C GLN A 296 8.05 -25.64 9.84
N LEU A 297 7.35 -25.18 10.88
CA LEU A 297 6.88 -26.01 12.00
C LEU A 297 6.01 -27.22 11.57
N LEU A 298 5.25 -27.09 10.50
CA LEU A 298 4.36 -28.14 9.98
C LEU A 298 5.05 -29.10 9.01
N ASP A 299 6.22 -28.75 8.47
CA ASP A 299 6.98 -29.64 7.59
C ASP A 299 7.63 -30.79 8.39
N THR A 300 7.02 -31.97 8.27
CA THR A 300 7.47 -33.21 8.91
C THR A 300 8.60 -33.90 8.15
N SER A 301 8.94 -33.45 6.94
CA SER A 301 10.04 -34.00 6.16
C SER A 301 11.42 -33.48 6.62
N ASN A 302 11.44 -32.39 7.38
CA ASN A 302 12.66 -31.73 7.83
C ASN A 302 12.97 -32.08 9.29
N GLU A 303 13.94 -32.99 9.50
CA GLU A 303 14.45 -33.33 10.83
C GLU A 303 15.12 -32.09 11.47
N ARG A 304 14.53 -31.59 12.55
CA ARG A 304 15.03 -30.46 13.33
C ARG A 304 15.22 -30.85 14.78
N SER A 305 16.19 -30.23 15.44
CA SER A 305 16.40 -30.43 16.87
C SER A 305 15.24 -29.86 17.69
N LYS A 306 15.06 -30.37 18.92
CA LYS A 306 14.04 -29.84 19.84
C LYS A 306 14.24 -28.35 20.09
N GLU A 307 15.49 -27.90 20.20
CA GLU A 307 15.87 -26.50 20.40
C GLU A 307 15.48 -25.62 19.21
N ALA A 308 15.70 -26.09 17.98
CA ALA A 308 15.30 -25.37 16.78
C ALA A 308 13.77 -25.21 16.70
N ASN A 309 13.02 -26.27 17.05
CA ASN A 309 11.56 -26.20 17.11
C ASN A 309 11.05 -25.26 18.21
N VAL A 310 11.69 -25.26 19.39
CA VAL A 310 11.37 -24.31 20.46
C VAL A 310 11.60 -22.87 20.00
N ALA A 311 12.73 -22.58 19.35
CA ALA A 311 13.03 -21.24 18.83
C ALA A 311 11.99 -20.76 17.79
N LEU A 312 11.55 -21.64 16.88
CA LEU A 312 10.50 -21.32 15.91
C LEU A 312 9.14 -21.07 16.57
N LEU A 313 8.77 -21.87 17.58
CA LEU A 313 7.53 -21.69 18.34
C LEU A 313 7.53 -20.39 19.14
N ASP A 314 8.65 -20.07 19.78
CA ASP A 314 8.81 -18.83 20.55
C ASP A 314 8.76 -17.62 19.61
N ARG A 315 9.37 -17.71 18.42
CA ARG A 315 9.26 -16.66 17.40
C ARG A 315 7.83 -16.50 16.90
N LEU A 316 7.13 -17.59 16.61
CA LEU A 316 5.72 -17.54 16.20
C LEU A 316 4.85 -16.89 17.28
N HIS A 317 5.08 -17.22 18.55
CA HIS A 317 4.42 -16.57 19.68
C HIS A 317 4.65 -15.05 19.67
N SER A 318 5.91 -14.62 19.52
CA SER A 318 6.26 -13.19 19.47
C SER A 318 5.59 -12.47 18.32
N VAL A 319 5.52 -13.07 17.13
CA VAL A 319 4.86 -12.46 15.95
C VAL A 319 3.36 -12.33 16.14
N LEU A 320 2.69 -13.32 16.73
CA LEU A 320 1.25 -13.23 17.03
C LEU A 320 0.94 -12.20 18.13
N LEU A 321 1.80 -12.07 19.14
CA LEU A 321 1.68 -11.00 20.13
C LEU A 321 1.94 -9.61 19.52
N ASP A 322 2.93 -9.51 18.63
CA ASP A 322 3.22 -8.28 17.91
C ASP A 322 2.02 -7.83 17.07
N GLU A 323 1.37 -8.76 16.37
CA GLU A 323 0.18 -8.47 15.58
C GLU A 323 -1.01 -8.02 16.44
N LYS A 324 -1.17 -8.63 17.61
CA LYS A 324 -2.19 -8.22 18.58
C LYS A 324 -1.93 -6.81 19.10
N GLU A 325 -0.69 -6.48 19.42
CA GLU A 325 -0.31 -5.13 19.83
C GLU A 325 -0.50 -4.12 18.69
N ASN A 326 -0.12 -4.48 17.47
CA ASN A 326 -0.31 -3.66 16.28
C ASN A 326 -1.80 -3.30 16.06
N ALA A 327 -2.68 -4.30 16.20
CA ALA A 327 -4.13 -4.11 16.10
C ALA A 327 -4.66 -3.18 17.21
N LEU A 328 -4.22 -3.36 18.46
CA LEU A 328 -4.61 -2.51 19.58
C LEU A 328 -4.18 -1.05 19.41
N GLN A 329 -2.96 -0.83 18.91
CA GLN A 329 -2.42 0.51 18.63
C GLN A 329 -3.14 1.21 17.46
N ALA A 330 -3.71 0.45 16.53
CA ALA A 330 -4.45 1.00 15.40
C ALA A 330 -5.90 1.40 15.75
N ILE A 331 -6.48 0.89 16.84
CA ILE A 331 -7.88 1.17 17.24
C ILE A 331 -8.15 2.68 17.42
N PRO A 332 -7.36 3.44 18.19
CA PRO A 332 -7.64 4.87 18.39
C PRO A 332 -7.68 5.67 17.09
N LEU A 333 -6.92 5.28 16.07
CA LEU A 333 -6.90 5.96 14.77
C LEU A 333 -8.24 5.86 14.05
N LEU A 334 -8.96 4.75 14.23
CA LEU A 334 -10.28 4.52 13.63
C LEU A 334 -11.35 5.44 14.23
N ASP A 335 -11.24 5.72 15.52
CA ASP A 335 -12.16 6.62 16.23
C ASP A 335 -11.90 8.09 15.85
N GLU A 336 -10.66 8.42 15.48
CA GLU A 336 -10.25 9.79 15.13
C GLU A 336 -10.46 10.16 13.65
N ASP A 337 -10.30 9.21 12.72
CA ASP A 337 -10.40 9.48 11.28
C ASP A 337 -11.44 8.59 10.57
N PRO A 338 -12.65 9.10 10.31
CA PRO A 338 -13.71 8.34 9.65
C PRO A 338 -13.37 7.97 8.19
N ARG A 339 -12.34 8.56 7.58
CA ARG A 339 -11.92 8.19 6.22
C ARG A 339 -11.34 6.78 6.16
N LEU A 340 -10.88 6.24 7.30
CA LEU A 340 -10.39 4.87 7.43
C LEU A 340 -11.51 3.82 7.48
N GLU A 341 -12.78 4.22 7.58
CA GLU A 341 -13.91 3.30 7.65
C GLU A 341 -14.11 2.54 6.33
N VAL A 342 -13.78 1.26 6.32
CA VAL A 342 -13.78 0.46 5.07
C VAL A 342 -15.17 0.22 4.53
N CYS A 343 -16.21 0.22 5.39
CA CYS A 343 -17.59 0.06 4.96
C CYS A 343 -18.14 1.26 4.16
N LEU A 344 -17.45 2.40 4.17
CA LEU A 344 -17.78 3.55 3.32
C LEU A 344 -17.31 3.35 1.88
N HIS A 345 -16.28 2.53 1.67
CA HIS A 345 -15.60 2.37 0.39
C HIS A 345 -15.81 1.00 -0.24
N ALA A 346 -16.27 0.02 0.55
CA ALA A 346 -16.51 -1.33 0.09
C ALA A 346 -17.62 -2.04 0.87
N ARG A 347 -18.09 -3.17 0.35
CA ARG A 347 -19.14 -4.00 0.98
C ARG A 347 -18.57 -4.85 2.11
N LEU A 348 -18.14 -4.17 3.17
CA LEU A 348 -17.63 -4.79 4.38
C LEU A 348 -18.43 -4.31 5.60
N PRO A 349 -18.39 -5.08 6.70
CA PRO A 349 -18.86 -4.65 8.02
C PRO A 349 -18.03 -3.49 8.57
N SER A 350 -18.48 -2.92 9.69
CA SER A 350 -17.77 -1.80 10.31
C SER A 350 -16.36 -2.21 10.75
N ASN A 351 -15.43 -1.25 10.75
CA ASN A 351 -14.07 -1.47 11.26
C ASN A 351 -14.07 -2.04 12.68
N LYS A 352 -15.01 -1.61 13.53
CA LYS A 352 -15.17 -2.16 14.88
C LYS A 352 -15.45 -3.67 14.86
N GLU A 353 -16.40 -4.13 14.05
CA GLU A 353 -16.73 -5.56 13.95
C GLU A 353 -15.57 -6.37 13.39
N LEU A 354 -14.86 -5.84 12.39
CA LEU A 354 -13.68 -6.47 11.80
C LEU A 354 -12.56 -6.61 12.85
N MET A 355 -12.29 -5.54 13.60
CA MET A 355 -11.27 -5.52 14.65
C MET A 355 -11.62 -6.47 15.80
N ASP A 356 -12.87 -6.45 16.27
CA ASP A 356 -13.35 -7.39 17.31
C ASP A 356 -13.15 -8.84 16.87
N THR A 357 -13.46 -9.13 15.59
CA THR A 357 -13.28 -10.47 15.01
C THR A 357 -11.80 -10.85 14.90
N LYS A 358 -10.94 -9.93 14.45
CA LYS A 358 -9.49 -10.14 14.40
C LYS A 358 -8.92 -10.45 15.79
N MET A 359 -9.36 -9.72 16.80
CA MET A 359 -8.94 -9.97 18.18
C MET A 359 -9.38 -11.33 18.70
N GLN A 360 -10.58 -11.80 18.33
CA GLN A 360 -11.01 -13.17 18.63
C GLN A 360 -10.13 -14.22 17.96
N VAL A 361 -9.82 -14.04 16.67
CA VAL A 361 -8.92 -14.93 15.93
C VAL A 361 -7.54 -14.99 16.59
N LEU A 362 -6.90 -13.84 16.85
CA LEU A 362 -5.58 -13.79 17.48
C LEU A 362 -5.57 -14.43 18.87
N ASN A 363 -6.64 -14.25 19.65
CA ASN A 363 -6.76 -14.90 20.96
C ASN A 363 -6.89 -16.42 20.84
N ASP A 364 -7.60 -16.93 19.83
CA ASP A 364 -7.69 -18.38 19.59
C ASP A 364 -6.33 -18.95 19.13
N GLU A 365 -5.64 -18.26 18.23
CA GLU A 365 -4.31 -18.63 17.76
C GLU A 365 -3.29 -18.72 18.91
N LEU A 366 -3.29 -17.72 19.81
CA LEU A 366 -2.39 -17.65 20.95
C LEU A 366 -2.72 -18.67 22.05
N ASN A 367 -4.01 -18.88 22.36
CA ASN A 367 -4.42 -19.63 23.55
C ASN A 367 -4.81 -21.09 23.26
N ARG A 368 -5.16 -21.42 22.02
CA ARG A 368 -5.57 -22.78 21.61
C ARG A 368 -4.57 -23.38 20.63
N PHE A 369 -4.42 -22.79 19.44
CA PHE A 369 -3.64 -23.39 18.36
C PHE A 369 -2.15 -23.49 18.71
N LEU A 370 -1.50 -22.40 19.14
CA LEU A 370 -0.07 -22.41 19.42
C LEU A 370 0.34 -23.40 20.53
N PRO A 371 -0.39 -23.52 21.67
CA PRO A 371 -0.17 -24.58 22.64
C PRO A 371 -0.36 -26.00 22.10
N GLU A 372 -1.34 -26.23 21.24
CA GLU A 372 -1.56 -27.52 20.55
C GLU A 372 -0.40 -27.85 19.60
N LEU A 373 0.02 -26.88 18.78
CA LEU A 373 1.16 -27.00 17.89
C LEU A 373 2.44 -27.32 18.67
N ARG A 374 2.67 -26.64 19.81
CA ARG A 374 3.81 -26.91 20.70
C ARG A 374 3.83 -28.35 21.18
N ARG A 375 2.69 -28.90 21.65
CA ARG A 375 2.59 -30.31 22.08
C ARG A 375 2.90 -31.27 20.95
N ARG A 376 2.35 -31.01 19.75
CA ARG A 376 2.56 -31.84 18.55
C ARG A 376 4.02 -31.85 18.11
N VAL A 377 4.67 -30.69 18.05
CA VAL A 377 6.03 -30.54 17.50
C VAL A 377 7.11 -30.99 18.50
N LEU A 378 6.90 -30.82 19.81
CA LEU A 378 7.87 -31.18 20.84
C LEU A 378 7.68 -32.59 21.42
N GLY A 379 6.56 -33.26 21.09
CA GLY A 379 6.23 -34.61 21.58
C GLY A 379 5.74 -34.65 23.03
N ASP A 380 5.38 -33.51 23.62
CA ASP A 380 5.04 -33.36 25.04
C ASP A 380 3.52 -33.52 25.32
N GLY A 381 2.86 -34.54 24.74
CA GLY A 381 1.44 -34.87 25.01
C GLY A 381 0.94 -36.15 24.32
N PRO A 382 -0.12 -36.82 24.84
CA PRO A 382 -0.57 -38.11 24.32
C PRO A 382 -1.16 -37.94 22.91
N PHE A 383 -0.76 -38.83 22.02
CA PHE A 383 -1.34 -39.01 20.69
C PHE A 383 -2.80 -39.46 20.86
N ILE A 384 -3.77 -38.55 20.72
CA ILE A 384 -5.17 -38.92 20.53
C ILE A 384 -5.50 -38.62 19.07
N LEU A 385 -5.54 -39.69 18.28
CA LEU A 385 -6.30 -39.74 17.04
C LEU A 385 -7.77 -39.81 17.45
N GLU A 386 -8.54 -38.77 17.15
CA GLU A 386 -9.99 -38.91 16.92
C GLU A 386 -10.31 -38.52 15.48
#